data_AF-A0A550CTL5-F1
#
_entry.id   AF-A0A550CTL5-F1
#
_cell.length_a   1.000
_cell.length_b   1.000
_cell.length_c   1.000
_cell.angle_alpha   90.00
_cell.angle_beta   90.00
_cell.angle_gamma   90.00
#
_symmetry.space_group_name_H-M   'P 1'
#
loop_
_entity.id
_entity.type
_entity.pdbx_description
1 polymer ?
#
loop_
_entity_poly.entity_id
_entity_poly.type
_entity_poly.pdbx_seq_one_letter_code
_entity_poly.pdbx_strand_id
1 'polypeptide(L)'
;MSSHTFLFSSFDNKRPLTARKLHIRRLWDVLHLCIQKHDIARTRRAWLVLARCKEIPWTAHWNIATLILSEGSVSGHNEDDLPAVDFLRTMMLQHPDSREDMLRELVLHFIAHDRCREALDELELYLPSFPYSDNPTLHVYAGLTRLYLAQPSSPGATFNKTGLRDAQSHFERALALDENNAAARVFLEKIPRLMDQDAMTVDHDSEDENDMRVDDDASATDSPSRKRMRT
;
A
#
# COMPACT_ATOMS: atom_id res chain seq x y z
N MET A 1 -5.29 -32.30 -41.72
CA MET A 1 -5.70 -31.25 -40.76
C MET A 1 -4.66 -31.23 -39.65
N SER A 2 -3.80 -30.21 -39.62
CA SER A 2 -2.69 -30.15 -38.67
C SER A 2 -3.19 -29.91 -37.25
N SER A 3 -2.83 -30.81 -36.34
CA SER A 3 -3.11 -30.69 -34.90
C SER A 3 -2.33 -29.50 -34.33
N HIS A 4 -3.00 -28.39 -34.04
CA HIS A 4 -2.38 -27.26 -33.36
C HIS A 4 -2.39 -27.50 -31.85
N THR A 5 -1.21 -27.63 -31.24
CA THR A 5 -1.02 -27.68 -29.79
C THR A 5 -1.02 -26.26 -29.24
N PHE A 6 -1.95 -25.96 -28.34
CA PHE A 6 -2.00 -24.67 -27.63
C PHE A 6 -1.27 -24.81 -26.30
N LEU A 7 -0.55 -23.76 -25.89
CA LEU A 7 0.26 -23.76 -24.68
C LEU A 7 -0.58 -23.49 -23.43
N PHE A 8 -1.67 -22.72 -23.55
CA PHE A 8 -2.53 -22.37 -22.43
C PHE A 8 -3.98 -22.84 -22.65
N SER A 9 -4.68 -23.13 -21.55
CA SER A 9 -6.11 -23.46 -21.54
C SER A 9 -6.93 -22.20 -21.82
N SER A 10 -7.66 -22.20 -22.93
CA SER A 10 -8.57 -21.09 -23.29
C SER A 10 -9.89 -21.14 -22.51
N PHE A 11 -10.58 -19.99 -22.45
CA PHE A 11 -11.89 -19.65 -21.85
C PHE A 11 -13.00 -20.71 -21.72
N ASP A 12 -12.94 -21.82 -22.43
CA ASP A 12 -14.05 -22.78 -22.51
C ASP A 12 -13.60 -24.25 -22.52
N ASN A 13 -12.28 -24.54 -22.45
CA ASN A 13 -11.65 -25.87 -22.64
C ASN A 13 -12.08 -26.69 -23.89
N LYS A 14 -13.03 -26.17 -24.68
CA LYS A 14 -13.54 -26.76 -25.92
C LYS A 14 -12.57 -26.46 -27.06
N ARG A 15 -12.42 -27.44 -27.97
CA ARG A 15 -11.66 -27.24 -29.20
C ARG A 15 -12.26 -26.06 -29.98
N PRO A 16 -11.45 -25.11 -30.48
CA PRO A 16 -11.98 -23.98 -31.22
C PRO A 16 -12.66 -24.48 -32.50
N LEU A 17 -13.98 -24.31 -32.59
CA LEU A 17 -14.79 -24.79 -33.71
C LEU A 17 -14.70 -23.87 -34.95
N THR A 18 -14.18 -22.65 -34.81
CA THR A 18 -14.12 -21.64 -35.88
C THR A 18 -12.73 -21.01 -35.98
N ALA A 19 -12.36 -20.54 -37.18
CA ALA A 19 -11.11 -19.80 -37.41
C ALA A 19 -10.99 -18.57 -36.50
N ARG A 20 -12.11 -17.87 -36.22
CA ARG A 20 -12.14 -16.74 -35.29
C ARG A 20 -11.77 -17.14 -33.86
N LYS A 21 -12.35 -18.23 -33.33
CA LYS A 21 -11.98 -18.76 -31.99
C LYS A 21 -10.53 -19.21 -31.94
N LEU A 22 -10.01 -19.78 -33.03
CA LEU A 22 -8.60 -20.13 -33.16
C LEU A 22 -7.67 -18.91 -33.08
N HIS A 23 -7.99 -17.82 -33.79
CA HIS A 23 -7.22 -16.58 -33.73
C HIS A 23 -7.26 -15.92 -32.37
N ILE A 24 -8.44 -15.86 -31.73
CA ILE A 24 -8.57 -15.34 -30.36
C ILE A 24 -7.71 -16.15 -29.39
N ARG A 25 -7.74 -17.48 -29.49
CA ARG A 25 -6.91 -18.36 -28.64
C ARG A 25 -5.42 -18.14 -28.87
N ARG A 26 -4.97 -18.05 -30.12
CA ARG A 26 -3.56 -17.76 -30.43
C ARG A 26 -3.14 -16.39 -29.90
N LEU A 27 -4.00 -15.39 -30.02
CA LEU A 27 -3.72 -14.05 -29.51
C LEU A 27 -3.66 -14.03 -27.98
N TRP A 28 -4.49 -14.84 -27.32
CA TRP A 28 -4.42 -15.08 -25.87
C TRP A 28 -3.09 -15.73 -25.45
N ASP A 29 -2.64 -16.77 -26.17
CA ASP A 29 -1.36 -17.41 -25.91
C ASP A 29 -0.19 -16.41 -26.10
N VAL A 30 -0.24 -15.61 -27.18
CA VAL A 30 0.76 -14.55 -27.45
C VAL A 30 0.75 -13.49 -26.35
N LEU A 31 -0.42 -13.08 -25.86
CA LEU A 31 -0.53 -12.14 -24.75
C LEU A 31 0.21 -12.66 -23.52
N HIS A 32 -0.08 -13.88 -23.07
CA HIS A 32 0.59 -14.46 -21.90
C HIS A 32 2.09 -14.66 -22.09
N LEU A 33 2.53 -15.05 -23.29
CA LEU A 33 3.96 -15.11 -23.61
C LEU A 33 4.62 -13.74 -23.57
N CYS A 34 3.95 -12.68 -24.02
CA CYS A 34 4.46 -11.31 -23.94
C CYS A 34 4.53 -10.81 -22.49
N ILE A 35 3.55 -11.17 -21.65
CA ILE A 35 3.58 -10.89 -20.20
C ILE A 35 4.79 -11.56 -19.55
N GLN A 36 5.00 -12.85 -19.79
CA GLN A 36 6.14 -13.60 -19.24
C GLN A 36 7.51 -13.05 -19.70
N LYS A 37 7.56 -12.42 -20.87
CA LYS A 37 8.77 -11.79 -21.41
C LYS A 37 8.91 -10.31 -21.02
N HIS A 38 7.97 -9.76 -20.26
CA HIS A 38 7.90 -8.34 -19.92
C HIS A 38 7.90 -7.40 -21.15
N ASP A 39 7.36 -7.85 -22.30
CA ASP A 39 7.21 -7.00 -23.50
C ASP A 39 5.85 -6.27 -23.45
N ILE A 40 5.81 -5.17 -22.70
CA ILE A 40 4.57 -4.45 -22.40
C ILE A 40 3.97 -3.73 -23.60
N ALA A 41 4.80 -3.28 -24.54
CA ALA A 41 4.30 -2.69 -25.78
C ALA A 41 3.51 -3.69 -26.61
N ARG A 42 3.98 -4.95 -26.73
CA ARG A 42 3.24 -6.01 -27.41
C ARG A 42 2.04 -6.49 -26.61
N THR A 43 2.19 -6.65 -25.29
CA THR A 43 1.08 -7.02 -24.40
C THR A 43 -0.08 -6.04 -24.53
N ARG A 44 0.19 -4.73 -24.48
CA ARG A 44 -0.81 -3.67 -24.65
C ARG A 44 -1.55 -3.78 -25.98
N ARG A 45 -0.82 -3.96 -27.09
CA ARG A 45 -1.44 -4.13 -28.42
C ARG A 45 -2.31 -5.37 -28.51
N ALA A 46 -1.81 -6.51 -28.01
CA ALA A 46 -2.56 -7.76 -27.99
C ALA A 46 -3.84 -7.63 -27.16
N TRP A 47 -3.74 -7.02 -25.96
CA TRP A 47 -4.87 -6.76 -25.09
C TRP A 47 -5.93 -5.86 -25.71
N LEU A 48 -5.53 -4.75 -26.36
CA LEU A 48 -6.47 -3.84 -27.03
C LEU A 48 -7.29 -4.52 -28.13
N VAL A 49 -6.69 -5.49 -28.83
CA VAL A 49 -7.41 -6.29 -29.84
C VAL A 49 -8.36 -7.27 -29.18
N LEU A 50 -7.92 -7.93 -28.09
CA LEU A 50 -8.74 -8.88 -27.33
C LEU A 50 -9.94 -8.19 -26.65
N ALA A 51 -9.74 -7.04 -26.02
CA ALA A 51 -10.80 -6.30 -25.32
C ALA A 51 -11.93 -5.82 -26.26
N ARG A 52 -11.65 -5.68 -27.56
CA ARG A 52 -12.66 -5.35 -28.59
C ARG A 52 -13.45 -6.57 -29.09
N CYS A 53 -13.02 -7.79 -28.72
CA CYS A 53 -13.70 -9.01 -29.14
C CYS A 53 -14.88 -9.31 -28.19
N LYS A 54 -16.07 -9.51 -28.75
CA LYS A 54 -17.30 -9.80 -27.98
C LYS A 54 -17.23 -11.11 -27.19
N GLU A 55 -16.36 -12.02 -27.61
CA GLU A 55 -16.13 -13.31 -26.98
C GLU A 55 -15.35 -13.21 -25.67
N ILE A 56 -14.71 -12.08 -25.41
CA ILE A 56 -13.85 -11.90 -24.24
C ILE A 56 -14.57 -10.97 -23.27
N PRO A 57 -15.00 -11.47 -22.09
CA PRO A 57 -15.44 -10.60 -21.02
C PRO A 57 -14.21 -9.88 -20.47
N TRP A 58 -13.89 -8.71 -21.04
CA TRP A 58 -12.72 -7.92 -20.66
C TRP A 58 -12.78 -7.50 -19.18
N THR A 59 -14.00 -7.30 -18.65
CA THR A 59 -14.26 -6.96 -17.25
C THR A 59 -13.82 -8.04 -16.27
N ALA A 60 -13.93 -9.31 -16.66
CA ALA A 60 -13.48 -10.44 -15.85
C ALA A 60 -11.94 -10.56 -15.79
N HIS A 61 -11.22 -9.83 -16.65
CA HIS A 61 -9.77 -9.87 -16.79
C HIS A 61 -9.17 -8.51 -16.49
N TRP A 62 -9.77 -7.80 -15.52
CA TRP A 62 -9.33 -6.50 -15.05
C TRP A 62 -7.86 -6.53 -14.59
N ASN A 63 -7.41 -7.63 -13.98
CA ASN A 63 -6.03 -7.84 -13.55
C ASN A 63 -5.00 -7.67 -14.67
N ILE A 64 -5.30 -8.16 -15.89
CA ILE A 64 -4.42 -7.99 -17.06
C ILE A 64 -4.37 -6.52 -17.47
N ALA A 65 -5.51 -5.84 -17.48
CA ALA A 65 -5.56 -4.42 -17.79
C ALA A 65 -4.77 -3.60 -16.75
N THR A 66 -4.95 -3.90 -15.47
CA THR A 66 -4.21 -3.28 -14.36
C THR A 66 -2.71 -3.48 -14.51
N LEU A 67 -2.25 -4.71 -14.79
CA LEU A 67 -0.84 -5.03 -15.02
C LEU A 67 -0.22 -4.21 -16.17
N ILE A 68 -0.94 -4.09 -17.29
CA ILE A 68 -0.47 -3.32 -18.45
C ILE A 68 -0.39 -1.82 -18.13
N LEU A 69 -1.32 -1.32 -17.31
CA LEU A 69 -1.35 0.08 -16.88
C LEU A 69 -0.25 0.38 -15.88
N SER A 70 0.03 -0.54 -14.94
CA SER A 70 1.08 -0.37 -13.93
C SER A 70 2.47 -0.40 -14.54
N GLU A 71 2.77 -1.39 -15.40
CA GLU A 71 4.08 -1.46 -16.06
C GLU A 71 4.25 -0.38 -17.14
N GLY A 72 3.13 0.15 -17.64
CA GLY A 72 3.11 1.26 -18.60
C GLY A 72 3.42 2.63 -18.03
N SER A 73 3.27 2.82 -16.71
CA SER A 73 3.46 4.11 -16.01
C SER A 73 4.94 4.52 -15.92
N VAL A 74 5.87 3.54 -15.99
CA VAL A 74 7.33 3.77 -15.89
C VAL A 74 7.89 4.63 -17.04
N SER A 75 7.11 4.91 -18.10
CA SER A 75 7.59 5.50 -19.36
C SER A 75 7.30 7.00 -19.58
N GLY A 76 7.05 7.80 -18.52
CA GLY A 76 7.10 9.27 -18.62
C GLY A 76 5.77 10.01 -18.48
N HIS A 77 4.89 9.57 -17.59
CA HIS A 77 3.81 10.41 -17.05
C HIS A 77 4.16 10.83 -15.62
N ASN A 78 3.61 11.97 -15.18
CA ASN A 78 3.87 12.56 -13.87
C ASN A 78 3.83 11.47 -12.77
N GLU A 79 4.78 11.48 -11.85
CA GLU A 79 4.86 10.49 -10.75
C GLU A 79 3.55 10.41 -9.93
N ASP A 80 2.74 11.46 -9.98
CA ASP A 80 1.45 11.56 -9.29
C ASP A 80 0.30 10.79 -9.98
N ASP A 81 0.38 10.58 -11.30
CA ASP A 81 -0.68 9.94 -12.07
C ASP A 81 -0.51 8.41 -12.06
N LEU A 82 -1.34 7.75 -11.25
CA LEU A 82 -1.43 6.29 -11.19
C LEU A 82 -2.64 5.80 -12.01
N PRO A 83 -2.53 5.64 -13.34
CA PRO A 83 -3.66 5.25 -14.19
C PRO A 83 -4.25 3.88 -13.82
N ALA A 84 -3.44 3.01 -13.22
CA ALA A 84 -3.91 1.73 -12.68
C ALA A 84 -4.88 1.93 -11.50
N VAL A 85 -4.63 2.91 -10.63
CA VAL A 85 -5.48 3.21 -9.47
C VAL A 85 -6.81 3.80 -9.93
N ASP A 86 -6.79 4.76 -10.85
CA ASP A 86 -8.03 5.35 -11.41
C ASP A 86 -8.89 4.31 -12.14
N PHE A 87 -8.23 3.42 -12.88
CA PHE A 87 -8.88 2.28 -13.51
C PHE A 87 -9.50 1.35 -12.47
N LEU A 88 -8.77 0.96 -11.42
CA LEU A 88 -9.29 0.09 -10.35
C LEU A 88 -10.46 0.73 -9.62
N ARG A 89 -10.39 2.02 -9.25
CA ARG A 89 -11.51 2.75 -8.63
C ARG A 89 -12.76 2.73 -9.52
N THR A 90 -12.59 2.96 -10.82
CA THR A 90 -13.70 2.90 -11.78
C THR A 90 -14.28 1.48 -11.87
N MET A 91 -13.42 0.46 -11.88
CA MET A 91 -13.84 -0.95 -11.95
C MET A 91 -14.56 -1.40 -10.67
N MET A 92 -14.12 -0.96 -9.49
CA MET A 92 -14.77 -1.25 -8.21
C MET A 92 -16.20 -0.70 -8.13
N LEU A 93 -16.50 0.39 -8.84
CA LEU A 93 -17.85 0.93 -8.96
C LEU A 93 -18.73 0.09 -9.89
N GLN A 94 -18.15 -0.43 -10.97
CA GLN A 94 -18.88 -1.20 -12.00
C GLN A 94 -19.09 -2.67 -11.63
N HIS A 95 -18.19 -3.25 -10.84
CA HIS A 95 -18.16 -4.68 -10.51
C HIS A 95 -18.03 -4.91 -9.00
N PRO A 96 -19.13 -4.85 -8.24
CA PRO A 96 -19.09 -5.02 -6.79
C PRO A 96 -18.67 -6.42 -6.36
N ASP A 97 -18.91 -7.45 -7.18
CA ASP A 97 -18.65 -8.86 -6.83
C ASP A 97 -17.16 -9.18 -6.63
N SER A 98 -16.26 -8.44 -7.29
CA SER A 98 -14.80 -8.63 -7.21
C SER A 98 -14.11 -7.47 -6.50
N ARG A 99 -14.87 -6.65 -5.76
CA ARG A 99 -14.37 -5.41 -5.14
C ARG A 99 -13.30 -5.68 -4.09
N GLU A 100 -13.36 -6.82 -3.40
CA GLU A 100 -12.36 -7.23 -2.41
C GLU A 100 -10.99 -7.51 -3.03
N ASP A 101 -10.94 -8.28 -4.13
CA ASP A 101 -9.71 -8.53 -4.86
C ASP A 101 -9.15 -7.24 -5.50
N MET A 102 -10.03 -6.39 -6.02
CA MET A 102 -9.63 -5.09 -6.60
C MET A 102 -9.09 -4.13 -5.53
N LEU A 103 -9.68 -4.11 -4.34
CA LEU A 103 -9.20 -3.31 -3.21
C LEU A 103 -7.82 -3.77 -2.76
N ARG A 104 -7.61 -5.09 -2.64
CA ARG A 104 -6.29 -5.65 -2.33
C ARG A 104 -5.25 -5.15 -3.33
N GLU A 105 -5.56 -5.19 -4.62
CA GLU A 105 -4.61 -4.79 -5.65
C GLU A 105 -4.37 -3.29 -5.70
N LEU A 106 -5.41 -2.49 -5.43
CA LEU A 106 -5.30 -1.04 -5.30
C LEU A 106 -4.35 -0.66 -4.15
N VAL A 107 -4.48 -1.32 -2.99
CA VAL A 107 -3.59 -1.12 -1.84
C VAL A 107 -2.15 -1.51 -2.17
N LEU A 108 -1.94 -2.65 -2.85
CA LEU A 108 -0.61 -3.07 -3.27
C LEU A 108 0.02 -2.09 -4.27
N HIS A 109 -0.76 -1.48 -5.16
CA HIS A 109 -0.28 -0.42 -6.03
C HIS A 109 0.15 0.82 -5.24
N PHE A 110 -0.62 1.26 -4.25
CA PHE A 110 -0.20 2.38 -3.41
C PHE A 110 1.09 2.08 -2.64
N ILE A 111 1.23 0.88 -2.08
CA ILE A 111 2.44 0.46 -1.37
C ILE A 111 3.65 0.41 -2.32
N ALA A 112 3.47 -0.11 -3.55
CA ALA A 112 4.56 -0.20 -4.53
C ALA A 112 5.06 1.17 -5.02
N HIS A 113 4.24 2.21 -4.90
CA HIS A 113 4.59 3.60 -5.22
C HIS A 113 4.90 4.46 -3.98
N ASP A 114 5.21 3.82 -2.83
CA ASP A 114 5.52 4.48 -1.55
C ASP A 114 4.41 5.40 -0.99
N ARG A 115 3.19 5.32 -1.52
CA ARG A 115 2.01 6.08 -1.10
C ARG A 115 1.26 5.39 0.04
N CYS A 116 2.00 5.00 1.08
CA CYS A 116 1.48 4.22 2.21
C CYS A 116 0.38 4.95 3.01
N ARG A 117 0.36 6.30 3.03
CA ARG A 117 -0.72 7.05 3.70
C ARG A 117 -2.06 6.86 2.99
N GLU A 118 -2.08 6.99 1.67
CA GLU A 118 -3.31 6.81 0.88
C GLU A 118 -3.77 5.36 0.88
N ALA A 119 -2.83 4.41 0.87
CA ALA A 119 -3.15 3.00 1.06
C ALA A 119 -3.90 2.77 2.39
N LEU A 120 -3.46 3.41 3.46
CA LEU A 120 -4.08 3.30 4.78
C LEU A 120 -5.45 3.98 4.81
N ASP A 121 -5.59 5.19 4.25
CA ASP A 121 -6.87 5.91 4.21
C ASP A 121 -7.95 5.10 3.47
N GLU A 122 -7.60 4.47 2.35
CA GLU A 122 -8.50 3.58 1.60
C GLU A 122 -8.83 2.31 2.40
N LEU A 123 -7.85 1.69 3.06
CA LEU A 123 -8.11 0.54 3.93
C LEU A 123 -9.04 0.89 5.10
N GLU A 124 -8.80 2.01 5.79
CA GLU A 124 -9.64 2.47 6.90
C GLU A 124 -11.06 2.83 6.46
N LEU A 125 -11.22 3.29 5.21
CA LEU A 125 -12.53 3.55 4.61
C LEU A 125 -13.33 2.26 4.37
N TYR A 126 -12.69 1.20 3.85
CA TYR A 126 -13.38 -0.02 3.44
C TYR A 126 -13.45 -1.10 4.53
N LEU A 127 -12.43 -1.25 5.37
CA LEU A 127 -12.35 -2.30 6.40
C LEU A 127 -13.55 -2.38 7.37
N PRO A 128 -14.18 -1.27 7.79
CA PRO A 128 -15.36 -1.34 8.66
C PRO A 128 -16.60 -1.93 7.97
N SER A 129 -16.62 -1.95 6.63
CA SER A 129 -17.76 -2.41 5.84
C SER A 129 -17.69 -3.90 5.55
N PHE A 130 -18.83 -4.59 5.59
CA PHE A 130 -18.94 -5.95 5.05
C PHE A 130 -18.82 -5.91 3.52
N PRO A 131 -18.06 -6.81 2.85
CA PRO A 131 -17.38 -8.01 3.38
C PRO A 131 -15.90 -7.83 3.81
N TYR A 132 -15.33 -6.63 3.71
CA TYR A 132 -13.89 -6.39 3.95
C TYR A 132 -13.46 -6.66 5.39
N SER A 133 -14.38 -6.49 6.34
CA SER A 133 -14.14 -6.73 7.77
C SER A 133 -13.66 -8.15 8.07
N ASP A 134 -14.03 -9.11 7.21
CA ASP A 134 -13.82 -10.54 7.43
C ASP A 134 -12.60 -11.07 6.67
N ASN A 135 -11.91 -10.22 5.88
CA ASN A 135 -10.70 -10.63 5.17
C ASN A 135 -9.45 -10.41 6.05
N PRO A 136 -8.78 -11.50 6.51
CA PRO A 136 -7.58 -11.38 7.35
C PRO A 136 -6.41 -10.69 6.62
N THR A 137 -6.32 -10.85 5.29
CA THR A 137 -5.23 -10.28 4.48
C THR A 137 -5.28 -8.76 4.45
N LEU A 138 -6.47 -8.16 4.36
CA LEU A 138 -6.63 -6.71 4.36
C LEU A 138 -6.24 -6.11 5.72
N HIS A 139 -6.58 -6.79 6.83
CA HIS A 139 -6.14 -6.39 8.17
C HIS A 139 -4.61 -6.50 8.32
N VAL A 140 -3.97 -7.52 7.74
CA VAL A 140 -2.50 -7.61 7.70
C VAL A 140 -1.90 -6.44 6.92
N TYR A 141 -2.44 -6.09 5.74
CA TYR A 141 -1.94 -4.94 4.98
C TYR A 141 -2.13 -3.62 5.73
N ALA A 142 -3.25 -3.42 6.43
CA ALA A 142 -3.46 -2.24 7.29
C ALA A 142 -2.44 -2.18 8.42
N GLY A 143 -2.23 -3.30 9.12
CA GLY A 143 -1.23 -3.39 10.19
C GLY A 143 0.19 -3.13 9.70
N LEU A 144 0.60 -3.70 8.56
CA LEU A 144 1.91 -3.48 7.96
C LEU A 144 2.10 -2.03 7.50
N THR A 145 1.10 -1.45 6.86
CA THR A 145 1.14 -0.06 6.38
C THR A 145 1.22 0.90 7.56
N ARG A 146 0.46 0.65 8.64
CA ARG A 146 0.53 1.44 9.87
C ARG A 146 1.89 1.30 10.56
N LEU A 147 2.43 0.09 10.62
CA LEU A 147 3.76 -0.18 11.17
C LEU A 147 4.85 0.57 10.40
N TYR A 148 4.77 0.55 9.06
CA TYR A 148 5.69 1.30 8.20
C TYR A 148 5.63 2.80 8.49
N LEU A 149 4.43 3.37 8.59
CA LEU A 149 4.26 4.79 8.92
C LEU A 149 4.67 5.16 10.36
N ALA A 150 4.71 4.18 11.27
CA ALA A 150 5.16 4.37 12.64
C ALA A 150 6.69 4.32 12.80
N GLN A 151 7.43 3.95 11.74
CA GLN A 151 8.89 3.93 11.77
C GLN A 151 9.47 5.34 11.93
N PRO A 152 10.58 5.48 12.66
CA PRO A 152 11.25 6.75 12.80
C PRO A 152 11.83 7.22 11.46
N SER A 153 11.56 8.47 11.08
CA SER A 153 12.06 9.05 9.83
C SER A 153 13.53 9.46 9.89
N SER A 154 14.12 9.51 11.09
CA SER A 154 15.52 9.83 11.32
C SER A 154 16.17 8.81 12.27
N PRO A 155 17.46 8.48 12.07
CA PRO A 155 18.19 7.65 13.02
C PRO A 155 18.26 8.37 14.37
N GLY A 156 17.69 7.77 15.41
CA GLY A 156 17.58 8.34 16.76
C GLY A 156 16.19 8.85 17.13
N ALA A 157 15.26 8.95 16.17
CA ALA A 157 13.85 9.13 16.51
C ALA A 157 13.24 7.81 17.01
N THR A 158 12.25 7.95 17.89
CA THR A 158 11.50 6.84 18.48
C THR A 158 10.34 6.42 17.59
N PHE A 159 9.82 5.22 17.79
CA PHE A 159 8.64 4.77 17.07
C PHE A 159 7.40 5.55 17.52
N ASN A 160 6.47 5.79 16.60
CA ASN A 160 5.19 6.34 16.99
C ASN A 160 4.35 5.29 17.74
N LYS A 161 4.25 5.42 19.06
CA LYS A 161 3.53 4.49 19.95
C LYS A 161 2.05 4.34 19.60
N THR A 162 1.39 5.40 19.11
CA THR A 162 -0.02 5.29 18.69
C THR A 162 -0.12 4.44 17.44
N GLY A 163 0.76 4.67 16.45
CA GLY A 163 0.85 3.85 15.25
C GLY A 163 1.16 2.38 15.55
N LEU A 164 2.04 2.10 16.51
CA LEU A 164 2.34 0.73 16.93
C LEU A 164 1.14 0.03 17.59
N ARG A 165 0.41 0.73 18.46
CA ARG A 165 -0.82 0.19 19.08
C ARG A 165 -1.92 -0.07 18.04
N ASP A 166 -2.09 0.83 17.08
CA ASP A 166 -3.07 0.66 16.02
C ASP A 166 -2.69 -0.52 15.12
N ALA A 167 -1.41 -0.64 14.75
CA ALA A 167 -0.90 -1.78 14.00
C ALA A 167 -1.13 -3.10 14.75
N GLN A 168 -0.88 -3.13 16.06
CA GLN A 168 -1.17 -4.29 16.91
C GLN A 168 -2.65 -4.68 16.83
N SER A 169 -3.56 -3.72 16.94
CA SER A 169 -5.00 -3.96 16.89
C SER A 169 -5.43 -4.61 15.57
N HIS A 170 -4.85 -4.18 14.44
CA HIS A 170 -5.09 -4.79 13.14
C HIS A 170 -4.54 -6.22 13.04
N PHE A 171 -3.34 -6.50 13.57
CA PHE A 171 -2.78 -7.86 13.58
C PHE A 171 -3.56 -8.81 14.50
N GLU A 172 -4.03 -8.33 15.65
CA GLU A 172 -4.92 -9.10 16.54
C GLU A 172 -6.22 -9.46 15.82
N ARG A 173 -6.80 -8.50 15.08
CA ARG A 173 -8.01 -8.76 14.27
C ARG A 173 -7.75 -9.76 13.15
N ALA A 174 -6.61 -9.66 12.47
CA ALA A 174 -6.22 -10.62 11.44
C ALA A 174 -6.06 -12.04 12.00
N LEU A 175 -5.44 -12.18 13.19
CA LEU A 175 -5.25 -13.47 13.86
C LEU A 175 -6.57 -14.05 14.39
N ALA A 176 -7.50 -13.20 14.82
CA ALA A 176 -8.84 -13.64 15.22
C ALA A 176 -9.66 -14.19 14.05
N LEU A 177 -9.39 -13.74 12.82
CA LEU A 177 -10.03 -14.23 11.60
C LEU A 177 -9.30 -15.45 11.02
N ASP A 178 -7.97 -15.47 11.09
CA ASP A 178 -7.12 -16.58 10.66
C ASP A 178 -6.05 -16.88 11.72
N GLU A 179 -6.33 -17.90 12.54
CA GLU A 179 -5.44 -18.34 13.62
C GLU A 179 -4.06 -18.79 13.13
N ASN A 180 -3.95 -19.19 11.85
CA ASN A 180 -2.72 -19.69 11.25
C ASN A 180 -1.90 -18.60 10.54
N ASN A 181 -2.32 -17.34 10.63
CA ASN A 181 -1.62 -16.23 9.98
C ASN A 181 -0.23 -15.99 10.59
N ALA A 182 0.80 -16.53 9.94
CA ALA A 182 2.17 -16.45 10.41
C ALA A 182 2.68 -15.00 10.47
N ALA A 183 2.27 -14.15 9.51
CA ALA A 183 2.70 -12.75 9.47
C ALA A 183 2.17 -11.98 10.69
N ALA A 184 0.86 -12.07 10.95
CA ALA A 184 0.25 -11.41 12.11
C ALA A 184 0.92 -11.85 13.43
N ARG A 185 1.15 -13.15 13.61
CA ARG A 185 1.82 -13.69 14.80
C ARG A 185 3.23 -13.13 15.00
N VAL A 186 4.05 -13.15 13.95
CA VAL A 186 5.44 -12.66 14.01
C VAL A 186 5.49 -11.17 14.37
N PHE A 187 4.58 -10.35 13.85
CA PHE A 187 4.56 -8.92 14.17
C PHE A 187 4.02 -8.63 15.56
N LEU A 188 3.02 -9.39 16.04
CA LEU A 188 2.53 -9.28 17.41
C LEU A 188 3.61 -9.61 18.46
N GLU A 189 4.49 -10.57 18.19
CA GLU A 189 5.62 -10.87 19.08
C GLU A 189 6.69 -9.76 19.09
N LYS A 190 6.81 -8.99 18.00
CA LYS A 190 7.85 -7.95 17.83
C LYS A 190 7.42 -6.59 18.34
N ILE A 191 6.15 -6.20 18.19
CA ILE A 191 5.66 -4.86 18.56
C ILE A 191 5.97 -4.49 20.02
N PRO A 192 5.75 -5.34 21.04
CA PRO A 192 6.06 -5.01 22.42
C PRO A 192 7.54 -4.64 22.63
N ARG A 193 8.45 -5.35 21.96
CA ARG A 193 9.89 -5.08 22.04
C ARG A 193 10.25 -3.71 21.46
N LEU A 194 9.56 -3.30 20.39
CA LEU A 194 9.73 -1.97 19.79
C LEU A 194 9.18 -0.86 20.71
N MET A 195 8.11 -1.14 21.46
CA MET A 195 7.56 -0.19 22.44
C MET A 195 8.47 -0.04 23.67
N ASP A 196 9.16 -1.11 24.08
CA ASP A 196 10.07 -1.10 25.25
C ASP A 196 11.44 -0.48 24.95
N GLN A 197 11.94 -0.57 23.72
CA GLN A 197 13.23 0.04 23.32
C GLN A 197 13.27 1.57 23.50
N ASP A 198 12.11 2.23 23.39
CA ASP A 198 11.96 3.68 23.65
C ASP A 198 12.15 4.05 25.13
N ALA A 199 11.92 3.13 26.07
CA ALA A 199 11.98 3.45 27.50
C ALA A 199 13.43 3.54 28.02
N MET A 200 14.40 2.88 27.37
CA MET A 200 15.78 2.85 27.83
C MET A 200 16.64 4.03 27.36
N THR A 201 16.20 4.81 26.37
CA THR A 201 16.98 5.95 25.83
C THR A 201 16.74 7.27 26.56
N VAL A 202 15.72 7.37 27.42
CA VAL A 202 15.35 8.63 28.10
C VAL A 202 16.08 8.83 29.44
N ASP A 203 16.73 7.79 29.99
CA ASP A 203 17.31 7.81 31.33
C ASP A 203 18.83 8.13 31.38
N HIS A 204 19.43 8.63 30.28
CA HIS A 204 20.88 8.84 30.19
C HIS A 204 21.33 10.27 29.83
N ASP A 205 20.53 11.29 30.17
CA ASP A 205 20.87 12.70 29.92
C ASP A 205 20.60 13.64 31.12
N SER A 206 20.58 13.11 32.36
CA SER A 206 20.30 13.93 33.56
C SER A 206 21.33 13.81 34.68
N GLU A 207 22.62 13.76 34.37
CA GLU A 207 23.66 14.01 35.37
C GLU A 207 24.83 14.74 34.71
N ASP A 208 24.88 16.07 34.89
CA ASP A 208 26.06 16.81 35.37
C ASP A 208 26.13 18.20 34.74
N GLU A 209 25.62 19.23 35.43
CA GLU A 209 26.22 20.59 35.44
C GLU A 209 25.82 21.31 36.74
N ASN A 210 26.64 21.07 37.76
CA ASN A 210 27.08 21.97 38.83
C ASN A 210 26.18 23.14 39.28
N ASP A 211 25.64 22.90 40.48
CA ASP A 211 25.48 23.83 41.60
C ASP A 211 26.64 24.84 41.73
N MET A 212 26.37 26.13 41.53
CA MET A 212 27.16 27.24 42.05
C MET A 212 26.23 28.29 42.67
N ARG A 213 25.98 28.13 43.97
CA ARG A 213 25.48 29.17 44.87
C ARG A 213 26.61 30.11 45.29
N VAL A 214 26.41 31.41 45.10
CA VAL A 214 27.06 32.45 45.91
C VAL A 214 26.04 33.57 46.16
N ASP A 215 25.63 33.69 47.41
CA ASP A 215 24.75 34.75 47.93
C ASP A 215 25.55 36.03 48.26
N ASP A 216 24.82 37.16 48.19
CA ASP A 216 24.92 38.43 48.94
C ASP A 216 26.24 39.22 49.01
N ASP A 217 26.20 40.49 48.56
CA ASP A 217 26.04 41.61 49.51
C ASP A 217 25.64 42.94 48.83
N ALA A 218 24.89 43.75 49.57
CA ALA A 218 24.25 44.98 49.16
C ALA A 218 25.11 46.23 49.42
N SER A 219 25.05 47.24 48.53
CA SER A 219 25.08 48.64 48.96
C SER A 219 24.51 49.59 47.91
N ALA A 220 23.61 50.46 48.38
CA ALA A 220 22.86 51.47 47.64
C ALA A 220 23.68 52.73 47.34
N THR A 221 23.38 53.39 46.20
CA THR A 221 23.31 54.86 45.98
C THR A 221 22.67 55.06 44.59
N ASP A 222 21.45 55.61 44.43
CA ASP A 222 20.99 56.99 44.59
C ASP A 222 20.68 57.65 43.22
N SER A 223 19.40 57.55 42.81
CA SER A 223 18.54 58.56 42.14
C SER A 223 18.98 59.27 40.81
N PRO A 224 18.15 60.13 40.16
CA PRO A 224 17.13 59.76 39.16
C PRO A 224 17.17 60.63 37.86
N SER A 225 16.09 60.58 37.04
CA SER A 225 15.73 61.48 35.90
C SER A 225 16.09 60.91 34.51
N ARG A 226 15.29 60.96 33.42
CA ARG A 226 14.27 61.93 33.01
C ARG A 226 13.49 61.43 31.77
N LYS A 227 12.17 61.70 31.78
CA LYS A 227 11.26 62.07 30.66
C LYS A 227 11.04 61.16 29.43
N ARG A 228 9.76 60.74 29.34
CA ARG A 228 8.92 60.61 28.12
C ARG A 228 9.22 61.67 27.04
N MET A 229 9.14 61.27 25.76
CA MET A 229 8.17 61.86 24.82
C MET A 229 7.94 60.98 23.58
N ARG A 230 6.66 60.87 23.23
CA ARG A 230 6.09 60.42 21.95
C ARG A 230 6.47 61.40 20.83
N THR A 231 6.59 60.88 19.62
CA THR A 231 5.63 61.15 18.52
C THR A 231 5.58 59.91 17.64
#